data_AF-A0A1R3HQY3-F1
#
_entry.id   AF-A0A1R3HQY3-F1
#
_cell.length_a   1.000
_cell.length_b   1.000
_cell.length_c   1.000
_cell.angle_alpha   90.00
_cell.angle_beta   90.00
_cell.angle_gamma   90.00
#
_symmetry.space_group_name_H-M   'P 1'
#
loop_
_entity.id
_entity.type
_entity.pdbx_description
1 polymer ?
#
loop_
_entity_poly.entity_id
_entity_poly.type
_entity_poly.pdbx_seq_one_letter_code
_entity_poly.pdbx_strand_id
1 'polypeptide(L)'
;MEGSKYVQEVLGKDGDSLEKNEVILDERDPIWLELRHAHIAEVNDRLHEKMSTFITQHKATQHISTRYGNELSMRELQKIVQALPQYSEEIDKLSLHIEIAGKINKIIGDLRLKELGQLEQDLTFGVAGMKDVIKFLKMNENATHENKLRLLMITAAIYPEEFDDEKGLNLMKLAKLTDEGMNAVNNMRLLGGFSGIFSLSSDFRKELIEKLAKGELSKKEYPCLNEPIASFCGSSPSSGLHQAFARSMRTRPLTWAHHRNSTSDSVPKHGSSDFQKMGQRIFVFIVGGATRSEIRACHKLTNKLKREVVLGSSSLDDPSHFVSKLKQLMSVHRLSPDNL
;
A
#
# COMPACT_ATOMS: atom_id res chain seq x y z
N MET A 1 -8.65 2.72 -10.24
CA MET A 1 -7.93 3.90 -9.73
C MET A 1 -6.69 4.02 -10.58
N GLU A 2 -6.48 5.14 -11.26
CA GLU A 2 -5.25 5.38 -12.04
C GLU A 2 -4.39 6.38 -11.24
N GLY A 3 -3.33 5.89 -10.60
CA GLY A 3 -2.55 6.68 -9.65
C GLY A 3 -3.39 7.11 -8.44
N SER A 4 -3.58 8.43 -8.28
CA SER A 4 -4.38 9.06 -7.21
C SER A 4 -5.82 9.37 -7.64
N LYS A 5 -6.23 8.98 -8.85
CA LYS A 5 -7.51 9.35 -9.45
C LYS A 5 -8.58 8.27 -9.22
N TYR A 6 -9.69 8.67 -8.62
CA TYR A 6 -10.89 7.88 -8.44
C TYR A 6 -12.02 8.41 -9.32
N VAL A 7 -12.77 7.53 -9.97
CA VAL A 7 -13.92 7.90 -10.79
C VAL A 7 -15.18 7.52 -10.03
N GLN A 8 -15.92 8.53 -9.61
CA GLN A 8 -17.22 8.42 -8.98
C GLN A 8 -18.29 8.34 -10.07
N GLU A 9 -19.25 7.44 -9.91
CA GLU A 9 -20.40 7.34 -10.78
C GLU A 9 -21.59 7.94 -10.02
N VAL A 10 -22.07 9.08 -10.49
CA VAL A 10 -23.16 9.85 -9.89
C VAL A 10 -24.35 9.81 -10.83
N LEU A 11 -25.56 9.74 -10.27
CA LEU A 11 -26.78 9.90 -11.07
C LEU A 11 -26.82 11.34 -11.63
N GLY A 12 -26.87 11.45 -12.96
CA GLY A 12 -27.00 12.72 -13.66
C GLY A 12 -28.32 13.42 -13.32
N LYS A 13 -28.40 14.72 -13.60
CA LYS A 13 -29.54 15.57 -13.26
C LYS A 13 -30.88 15.10 -13.85
N ASP A 14 -30.82 14.32 -14.93
CA ASP A 14 -31.98 13.76 -15.63
C ASP A 14 -32.40 12.36 -15.10
N GLY A 15 -31.70 11.83 -14.08
CA GLY A 15 -32.06 10.59 -13.38
C GLY A 15 -31.75 9.28 -14.10
N ASP A 16 -31.49 9.32 -15.41
CA ASP A 16 -31.31 8.11 -16.25
C ASP A 16 -29.87 7.92 -16.78
N SER A 17 -29.02 8.94 -16.67
CA SER A 17 -27.61 8.90 -17.09
C SER A 17 -26.67 8.79 -15.88
N LEU A 18 -25.61 7.99 -15.98
CA LEU A 18 -24.51 7.96 -15.01
C LEU A 18 -23.46 8.99 -15.43
N GLU A 19 -23.31 10.05 -14.65
CA GLU A 19 -22.22 11.02 -14.79
C GLU A 19 -20.96 10.48 -14.09
N LYS A 20 -19.82 10.57 -14.78
CA LYS A 20 -18.52 10.17 -14.25
C LYS A 20 -17.80 11.41 -13.73
N ASN A 21 -17.69 11.52 -12.41
CA ASN A 21 -16.94 12.58 -11.75
C ASN A 21 -15.57 12.08 -11.32
N GLU A 22 -14.53 12.81 -11.69
CA GLU A 22 -13.16 12.45 -11.36
C GLU A 22 -12.73 13.17 -10.09
N VAL A 23 -12.29 12.39 -9.10
CA VAL A 23 -11.85 12.89 -7.79
C VAL A 23 -10.40 12.46 -7.55
N ILE A 24 -9.61 13.36 -6.99
CA ILE A 24 -8.21 13.10 -6.65
C ILE A 24 -8.13 12.81 -5.14
N LEU A 25 -7.60 11.64 -4.79
CA LEU A 25 -7.31 11.25 -3.41
C LEU A 25 -5.85 11.59 -3.09
N ASP A 26 -5.62 12.68 -2.35
CA ASP A 26 -4.27 13.16 -2.03
C ASP A 26 -4.16 13.73 -0.59
N GLU A 27 -2.98 14.24 -0.25
CA GLU A 27 -2.66 14.74 1.10
C GLU A 27 -3.48 16.00 1.51
N ARG A 28 -4.30 16.59 0.63
CA ARG A 28 -5.18 17.73 0.96
C ARG A 28 -6.51 17.27 1.55
N ASP A 29 -6.83 15.99 1.44
CA ASP A 29 -8.02 15.39 2.02
C ASP A 29 -7.70 14.82 3.41
N PRO A 30 -8.19 15.43 4.50
CA PRO A 30 -7.90 14.98 5.86
C PRO A 30 -8.52 13.60 6.17
N ILE A 31 -9.66 13.26 5.55
CA ILE A 31 -10.30 11.96 5.74
C ILE A 31 -9.46 10.88 5.07
N TRP A 32 -8.98 11.14 3.85
CA TRP A 32 -8.06 10.23 3.16
C TRP A 32 -6.77 10.00 3.96
N LEU A 33 -6.13 11.07 4.43
CA LEU A 33 -4.91 11.01 5.23
C LEU A 33 -5.07 10.12 6.47
N GLU A 34 -6.19 10.27 7.18
CA GLU A 34 -6.48 9.50 8.39
C GLU A 34 -6.76 8.03 8.08
N LEU A 35 -7.54 7.74 7.02
CA LEU A 35 -8.13 6.42 6.82
C LEU A 35 -7.36 5.52 5.84
N ARG A 36 -6.53 6.06 4.94
CA ARG A 36 -5.86 5.29 3.86
C ARG A 36 -4.98 4.11 4.31
N HIS A 37 -4.60 4.08 5.59
CA HIS A 37 -3.75 3.04 6.17
C HIS A 37 -4.49 2.14 7.18
N ALA A 38 -5.75 2.44 7.48
CA ALA A 38 -6.60 1.68 8.39
C ALA A 38 -7.13 0.40 7.71
N HIS A 39 -7.62 -0.54 8.52
CA HIS A 39 -8.29 -1.73 8.00
C HIS A 39 -9.71 -1.37 7.54
N ILE A 40 -10.23 -2.00 6.48
CA ILE A 40 -11.55 -1.63 5.92
C ILE A 40 -12.69 -1.71 6.95
N ALA A 41 -12.65 -2.68 7.86
CA ALA A 41 -13.63 -2.76 8.94
C ALA A 41 -13.59 -1.51 9.85
N GLU A 42 -12.39 -1.10 10.26
CA GLU A 42 -12.17 0.11 11.06
C GLU A 42 -12.55 1.39 10.30
N VAL A 43 -12.31 1.42 8.98
CA VAL A 43 -12.73 2.54 8.12
C VAL A 43 -14.24 2.70 8.14
N ASN A 44 -15.00 1.61 8.02
CA ASN A 44 -16.47 1.66 8.08
C ASN A 44 -16.94 2.23 9.43
N ASP A 45 -16.38 1.74 10.54
CA ASP A 45 -16.74 2.17 11.89
C ASP A 45 -16.43 3.66 12.09
N ARG A 46 -15.22 4.09 11.71
CA ARG A 46 -14.79 5.50 11.84
C ARG A 46 -15.60 6.45 10.97
N LEU A 47 -15.95 6.06 9.74
CA LEU A 47 -16.78 6.89 8.85
C LEU A 47 -18.20 7.04 9.41
N HIS A 48 -18.77 5.97 9.95
CA HIS A 48 -20.07 6.01 10.61
C HIS A 48 -20.06 6.90 11.86
N GLU A 49 -19.03 6.77 12.70
CA GLU A 49 -18.86 7.59 13.89
C GLU A 49 -18.70 9.08 13.54
N LYS A 50 -17.84 9.41 12.57
CA LYS A 50 -17.64 10.79 12.09
C LYS A 50 -18.94 11.39 11.56
N MET A 51 -19.69 10.65 10.75
CA MET A 51 -20.96 11.13 10.22
C MET A 51 -21.99 11.35 11.32
N SER A 52 -22.13 10.39 12.24
CA SER A 52 -23.05 10.51 13.38
C SER A 52 -22.70 11.70 14.28
N THR A 53 -21.40 11.92 14.51
CA THR A 53 -20.88 13.03 15.31
C THR A 53 -21.16 14.37 14.62
N PHE A 54 -20.85 14.48 13.34
CA PHE A 54 -21.11 15.66 12.52
C PHE A 54 -22.59 16.05 12.55
N ILE A 55 -23.48 15.08 12.29
CA ILE A 55 -24.93 15.28 12.31
C ILE A 55 -25.38 15.77 13.69
N THR A 56 -24.88 15.15 14.77
CA THR A 56 -25.29 15.49 16.14
C THR A 56 -24.84 16.90 16.53
N GLN A 57 -23.59 17.27 16.22
CA GLN A 57 -23.03 18.58 16.53
C GLN A 57 -23.78 19.70 15.80
N HIS A 58 -24.12 19.48 14.52
CA HIS A 58 -24.74 20.54 13.72
C HIS A 58 -26.28 20.58 13.81
N LYS A 59 -26.96 19.47 14.16
CA LYS A 59 -28.40 19.46 14.49
C LYS A 59 -28.76 20.36 15.68
N ALA A 60 -27.90 20.38 16.70
CA ALA A 60 -28.11 21.22 17.90
C ALA A 60 -28.08 22.72 17.57
N THR A 61 -27.48 23.10 16.45
CA THR A 61 -27.29 24.49 16.03
C THR A 61 -28.48 25.04 15.22
N GLN A 62 -29.35 24.17 14.66
CA GLN A 62 -30.44 24.59 13.75
C GLN A 62 -31.83 23.97 14.04
N HIS A 63 -32.05 23.32 15.19
CA HIS A 63 -33.35 22.73 15.55
C HIS A 63 -33.94 21.76 14.50
N ILE A 64 -33.10 20.99 13.80
CA ILE A 64 -33.56 20.01 12.81
C ILE A 64 -33.98 18.72 13.53
N SER A 65 -35.29 18.53 13.68
CA SER A 65 -35.88 17.38 14.34
C SER A 65 -36.18 16.26 13.34
N THR A 66 -35.20 15.38 13.13
CA THR A 66 -35.41 14.12 12.38
C THR A 66 -34.71 12.97 13.09
N ARG A 67 -35.51 11.98 13.52
CA ARG A 67 -35.04 10.65 13.98
C ARG A 67 -34.52 9.92 12.74
N TYR A 68 -33.21 9.89 12.58
CA TYR A 68 -32.57 9.00 11.61
C TYR A 68 -32.36 7.65 12.29
N GLY A 69 -32.66 6.56 11.59
CA GLY A 69 -32.37 5.21 12.07
C GLY A 69 -30.86 4.96 12.14
N ASN A 70 -30.46 3.81 12.70
CA ASN A 70 -29.05 3.42 12.83
C ASN A 70 -28.28 3.32 11.49
N GLU A 71 -28.99 3.27 10.36
CA GLU A 71 -28.43 3.11 9.03
C GLU A 71 -28.69 4.37 8.20
N LEU A 72 -27.64 5.17 7.97
CA LEU A 72 -27.72 6.43 7.23
C LEU A 72 -27.71 6.15 5.72
N SER A 73 -28.79 6.49 5.02
CA SER A 73 -28.87 6.31 3.56
C SER A 73 -28.38 7.54 2.78
N MET A 74 -27.96 7.35 1.52
CA MET A 74 -27.57 8.44 0.61
C MET A 74 -28.64 9.54 0.50
N ARG A 75 -29.93 9.18 0.63
CA ARG A 75 -31.06 10.13 0.60
C ARG A 75 -31.09 11.02 1.83
N GLU A 76 -30.63 10.52 2.97
CA GLU A 76 -30.58 11.26 4.22
C GLU A 76 -29.42 12.25 4.19
N LEU A 77 -28.32 11.88 3.56
CA LEU A 77 -27.17 12.74 3.29
C LEU A 77 -27.57 13.95 2.42
N GLN A 78 -28.36 13.74 1.37
CA GLN A 78 -28.91 14.83 0.55
C GLN A 78 -29.76 15.83 1.36
N LYS A 79 -30.58 15.34 2.31
CA LYS A 79 -31.37 16.22 3.20
C LYS A 79 -30.48 17.04 4.13
N ILE A 80 -29.39 16.46 4.61
CA ILE A 80 -28.42 17.14 5.47
C ILE A 80 -27.70 18.24 4.69
N VAL A 81 -27.25 17.97 3.46
CA VAL A 81 -26.63 18.98 2.58
C VAL A 81 -27.57 20.16 2.31
N GLN A 82 -28.85 19.89 2.06
CA GLN A 82 -29.86 20.95 1.85
C GLN A 82 -30.08 21.80 3.10
N ALA A 83 -30.02 21.21 4.28
CA ALA A 83 -30.21 21.92 5.55
C ALA A 83 -28.95 22.68 6.00
N LEU A 84 -27.76 22.20 5.62
CA LEU A 84 -26.47 22.69 6.09
C LEU A 84 -25.52 23.05 4.91
N PRO A 85 -25.91 23.99 4.03
CA PRO A 85 -25.14 24.31 2.83
C PRO A 85 -23.73 24.84 3.14
N GLN A 86 -23.54 25.51 4.28
CA GLN A 86 -22.24 26.02 4.71
C GLN A 86 -21.22 24.92 5.04
N TYR A 87 -21.66 23.68 5.22
CA TYR A 87 -20.80 22.52 5.48
C TYR A 87 -20.78 21.52 4.30
N SER A 88 -21.24 21.93 3.11
CA SER A 88 -21.32 21.06 1.93
C SER A 88 -20.00 20.37 1.64
N GLU A 89 -18.88 21.10 1.65
CA GLU A 89 -17.56 20.53 1.31
C GLU A 89 -17.15 19.39 2.25
N GLU A 90 -17.42 19.50 3.55
CA GLU A 90 -17.09 18.46 4.52
C GLU A 90 -17.98 17.23 4.33
N ILE A 91 -19.28 17.45 4.09
CA ILE A 91 -20.24 16.39 3.81
C ILE A 91 -19.88 15.67 2.51
N ASP A 92 -19.48 16.40 1.46
CA ASP A 92 -19.11 15.85 0.16
C ASP A 92 -17.88 14.94 0.29
N LYS A 93 -16.84 15.36 1.03
CA LYS A 93 -15.67 14.52 1.33
C LYS A 93 -16.06 13.28 2.13
N LEU A 94 -16.87 13.43 3.17
CA LEU A 94 -17.28 12.29 4.01
C LEU A 94 -18.12 11.28 3.22
N SER A 95 -19.06 11.77 2.40
CA SER A 95 -19.90 10.98 1.51
C SER A 95 -19.07 10.19 0.49
N LEU A 96 -18.07 10.85 -0.12
CA LEU A 96 -17.14 10.19 -1.04
C LEU A 96 -16.48 8.97 -0.41
N HIS A 97 -15.93 9.11 0.80
CA HIS A 97 -15.25 8.00 1.48
C HIS A 97 -16.20 6.89 1.92
N ILE A 98 -17.43 7.23 2.32
CA ILE A 98 -18.49 6.24 2.58
C ILE A 98 -18.82 5.44 1.33
N GLU A 99 -18.96 6.11 0.18
CA GLU A 99 -19.21 5.44 -1.10
C GLU A 99 -18.05 4.52 -1.48
N ILE A 100 -16.80 5.01 -1.38
CA ILE A 100 -15.59 4.20 -1.65
C ILE A 100 -15.57 2.97 -0.75
N ALA A 101 -15.79 3.13 0.56
CA ALA A 101 -15.82 2.01 1.50
C ALA A 101 -16.94 1.01 1.16
N GLY A 102 -18.14 1.50 0.81
CA GLY A 102 -19.25 0.69 0.32
C GLY A 102 -18.91 -0.13 -0.93
N LYS A 103 -18.27 0.50 -1.93
CA LYS A 103 -17.81 -0.21 -3.14
C LYS A 103 -16.76 -1.26 -2.83
N ILE A 104 -15.81 -0.96 -1.94
CA ILE A 104 -14.80 -1.94 -1.50
C ILE A 104 -15.47 -3.15 -0.84
N ASN A 105 -16.41 -2.94 0.08
CA ASN A 105 -17.14 -4.03 0.75
C ASN A 105 -17.93 -4.88 -0.25
N LYS A 106 -18.58 -4.23 -1.23
CA LYS A 106 -19.29 -4.92 -2.31
C LYS A 106 -18.34 -5.81 -3.12
N ILE A 107 -17.20 -5.28 -3.57
CA ILE A 107 -16.19 -6.06 -4.31
C ILE A 107 -15.66 -7.23 -3.48
N ILE A 108 -15.39 -7.02 -2.18
CA ILE A 108 -14.93 -8.08 -1.28
C ILE A 108 -15.96 -9.23 -1.20
N GLY A 109 -17.25 -8.88 -1.13
CA GLY A 109 -18.36 -9.84 -1.09
C GLY A 109 -18.54 -10.56 -2.43
N ASP A 110 -18.72 -9.80 -3.51
CA ASP A 110 -19.01 -10.30 -4.86
C ASP A 110 -17.91 -11.24 -5.37
N LEU A 111 -16.65 -10.92 -5.08
CA LEU A 111 -15.49 -11.73 -5.49
C LEU A 111 -15.04 -12.73 -4.43
N ARG A 112 -15.76 -12.86 -3.31
CA ARG A 112 -15.43 -13.74 -2.16
C ARG A 112 -13.97 -13.61 -1.68
N LEU A 113 -13.46 -12.37 -1.65
CA LEU A 113 -12.03 -12.11 -1.40
C LEU A 113 -11.58 -12.50 0.01
N LYS A 114 -12.49 -12.63 0.98
CA LYS A 114 -12.15 -13.07 2.33
C LYS A 114 -11.62 -14.50 2.36
N GLU A 115 -12.32 -15.42 1.69
CA GLU A 115 -11.92 -16.84 1.63
C GLU A 115 -10.63 -17.02 0.84
N LEU A 116 -10.52 -16.35 -0.31
CA LEU A 116 -9.30 -16.36 -1.12
C LEU A 116 -8.11 -15.78 -0.35
N GLY A 117 -8.29 -14.61 0.26
CA GLY A 117 -7.23 -13.93 1.01
C GLY A 117 -6.77 -14.73 2.23
N GLN A 118 -7.67 -15.44 2.91
CA GLN A 118 -7.29 -16.34 4.00
C GLN A 118 -6.44 -17.51 3.48
N LEU A 119 -6.86 -18.15 2.37
CA LEU A 119 -6.09 -19.23 1.77
C LEU A 119 -4.69 -18.77 1.32
N GLU A 120 -4.59 -17.60 0.71
CA GLU A 120 -3.30 -17.00 0.33
C GLU A 120 -2.39 -16.81 1.54
N GLN A 121 -2.94 -16.33 2.67
CA GLN A 121 -2.18 -16.19 3.92
C GLN A 121 -1.75 -17.56 4.45
N ASP A 122 -2.69 -18.49 4.58
CA ASP A 122 -2.44 -19.82 5.13
C ASP A 122 -1.37 -20.57 4.33
N LEU A 123 -1.31 -20.39 3.00
CA LEU A 123 -0.23 -20.89 2.16
C LEU A 123 1.11 -20.26 2.55
N THR A 124 1.18 -18.92 2.63
CA THR A 124 2.44 -18.21 2.96
C THR A 124 2.97 -18.53 4.36
N PHE A 125 2.09 -18.88 5.31
CA PHE A 125 2.46 -19.29 6.67
C PHE A 125 2.63 -20.81 6.82
N GLY A 126 2.41 -21.59 5.76
CA GLY A 126 2.53 -23.06 5.79
C GLY A 126 1.42 -23.78 6.58
N VAL A 127 0.29 -23.11 6.81
CA VAL A 127 -0.92 -23.67 7.45
C VAL A 127 -1.79 -24.43 6.45
N ALA A 128 -1.84 -23.97 5.20
CA ALA A 128 -2.54 -24.63 4.09
C ALA A 128 -1.55 -25.22 3.09
N GLY A 129 -2.02 -26.17 2.28
CA GLY A 129 -1.21 -26.79 1.23
C GLY A 129 -1.99 -27.04 -0.07
N MET A 130 -1.43 -27.87 -0.95
CA MET A 130 -1.99 -28.14 -2.27
C MET A 130 -3.43 -28.67 -2.25
N LYS A 131 -3.80 -29.45 -1.23
CA LYS A 131 -5.17 -29.97 -1.10
C LYS A 131 -6.19 -28.85 -0.95
N ASP A 132 -5.85 -27.80 -0.23
CA ASP A 132 -6.72 -26.64 0.00
C ASP A 132 -6.83 -25.78 -1.25
N VAL A 133 -5.74 -25.62 -2.01
CA VAL A 133 -5.74 -24.97 -3.33
C VAL A 133 -6.67 -25.70 -4.29
N ILE A 134 -6.52 -27.02 -4.41
CA ILE A 134 -7.37 -27.85 -5.29
C ILE A 134 -8.84 -27.76 -4.86
N LYS A 135 -9.11 -27.83 -3.56
CA LYS A 135 -10.46 -27.67 -3.00
C LYS A 135 -11.05 -26.31 -3.35
N PHE A 136 -10.29 -25.24 -3.18
CA PHE A 136 -10.73 -23.89 -3.52
C PHE A 136 -11.07 -23.76 -5.01
N LEU A 137 -10.19 -24.24 -5.91
CA LEU A 137 -10.41 -24.17 -7.36
C LEU A 137 -11.67 -24.93 -7.79
N LYS A 138 -11.98 -26.07 -7.15
CA LYS A 138 -13.20 -26.85 -7.41
C LYS A 138 -14.46 -26.18 -6.85
N MET A 139 -14.39 -25.59 -5.66
CA MET A 139 -15.55 -24.97 -5.02
C MET A 139 -15.85 -23.56 -5.54
N ASN A 140 -14.88 -22.92 -6.19
CA ASN A 140 -14.96 -21.55 -6.67
C ASN A 140 -14.69 -21.46 -8.18
N GLU A 141 -15.44 -22.23 -8.97
CA GLU A 141 -15.29 -22.21 -10.43
C GLU A 141 -15.51 -20.82 -11.04
N ASN A 142 -16.38 -20.00 -10.43
CA ASN A 142 -16.71 -18.64 -10.87
C ASN A 142 -15.70 -17.58 -10.39
N ALA A 143 -14.66 -17.96 -9.63
CA ALA A 143 -13.61 -17.02 -9.27
C ALA A 143 -12.92 -16.48 -10.54
N THR A 144 -12.55 -15.21 -10.51
CA THR A 144 -11.93 -14.54 -11.67
C THR A 144 -10.62 -15.24 -12.05
N HIS A 145 -10.29 -15.21 -13.35
CA HIS A 145 -9.04 -15.76 -13.86
C HIS A 145 -7.83 -15.12 -13.17
N GLU A 146 -7.89 -13.83 -12.86
CA GLU A 146 -6.82 -13.12 -12.15
C GLU A 146 -6.62 -13.64 -10.72
N ASN A 147 -7.72 -13.84 -9.98
CA ASN A 147 -7.65 -14.38 -8.61
C ASN A 147 -7.08 -15.81 -8.59
N LYS A 148 -7.50 -16.66 -9.52
CA LYS A 148 -6.96 -18.03 -9.65
C LYS A 148 -5.48 -18.01 -10.04
N LEU A 149 -5.11 -17.15 -10.98
CA LEU A 149 -3.72 -17.00 -11.42
C LEU A 149 -2.83 -16.51 -10.28
N ARG A 150 -3.27 -15.50 -9.52
CA ARG A 150 -2.55 -15.00 -8.34
C ARG A 150 -2.36 -16.08 -7.29
N LEU A 151 -3.39 -16.86 -7.00
CA LEU A 151 -3.30 -18.00 -6.09
C LEU A 151 -2.24 -18.99 -6.55
N LEU A 152 -2.26 -19.40 -7.82
CA LEU A 152 -1.26 -20.33 -8.36
C LEU A 152 0.16 -19.76 -8.41
N MET A 153 0.32 -18.46 -8.65
CA MET A 153 1.61 -17.79 -8.57
C MET A 153 2.18 -17.81 -7.14
N ILE A 154 1.35 -17.57 -6.13
CA ILE A 154 1.74 -17.70 -4.72
C ILE A 154 2.13 -19.15 -4.43
N THR A 155 1.31 -20.11 -4.87
CA THR A 155 1.60 -21.54 -4.71
C THR A 155 2.91 -21.94 -5.38
N ALA A 156 3.20 -21.49 -6.60
CA ALA A 156 4.44 -21.81 -7.31
C ALA A 156 5.68 -21.13 -6.70
N ALA A 157 5.51 -19.99 -6.05
CA ALA A 157 6.58 -19.37 -5.28
C ALA A 157 6.92 -20.20 -4.02
N ILE A 158 5.91 -20.85 -3.41
CA ILE A 158 6.06 -21.62 -2.17
C ILE A 158 6.48 -23.08 -2.42
N TYR A 159 5.86 -23.72 -3.41
CA TYR A 159 6.02 -25.12 -3.79
C TYR A 159 6.42 -25.21 -5.28
N PRO A 160 7.62 -24.72 -5.66
CA PRO A 160 8.06 -24.68 -7.05
C PRO A 160 8.07 -26.07 -7.72
N GLU A 161 8.32 -27.12 -6.94
CA GLU A 161 8.34 -28.53 -7.35
C GLU A 161 6.96 -29.06 -7.80
N GLU A 162 5.87 -28.45 -7.34
CA GLU A 162 4.51 -28.84 -7.76
C GLU A 162 4.18 -28.37 -9.19
N PHE A 163 5.07 -27.57 -9.81
CA PHE A 163 4.90 -26.99 -11.14
C PHE A 163 5.94 -27.46 -12.17
N ASP A 164 6.84 -28.39 -11.84
CA ASP A 164 7.88 -28.88 -12.77
C ASP A 164 7.36 -29.85 -13.85
N ASP A 165 6.22 -30.51 -13.61
CA ASP A 165 5.73 -31.63 -14.42
C ASP A 165 4.24 -31.50 -14.83
N GLU A 166 3.65 -32.61 -15.30
CA GLU A 166 2.21 -32.75 -15.61
C GLU A 166 1.28 -32.27 -14.50
N LYS A 167 1.73 -32.32 -13.23
CA LYS A 167 0.99 -31.79 -12.08
C LYS A 167 0.64 -30.31 -12.25
N GLY A 168 1.62 -29.49 -12.64
CA GLY A 168 1.43 -28.06 -12.89
C GLY A 168 0.44 -27.83 -14.03
N LEU A 169 0.59 -28.57 -15.13
CA LEU A 169 -0.35 -28.51 -16.26
C LEU A 169 -1.78 -28.88 -15.86
N ASN A 170 -1.95 -29.90 -15.00
CA ASN A 170 -3.25 -30.30 -14.50
C ASN A 170 -3.88 -29.24 -13.58
N LEU A 171 -3.09 -28.53 -12.77
CA LEU A 171 -3.56 -27.40 -11.97
C LEU A 171 -4.02 -26.23 -12.84
N MET A 172 -3.27 -25.91 -13.90
CA MET A 172 -3.66 -24.86 -14.85
C MET A 172 -4.96 -25.20 -15.57
N LYS A 173 -5.12 -26.45 -16.00
CA LYS A 173 -6.36 -26.97 -16.60
C LYS A 173 -7.53 -26.89 -15.62
N LEU A 174 -7.33 -27.30 -14.36
CA LEU A 174 -8.35 -27.21 -13.32
C LEU A 174 -8.77 -25.75 -13.06
N ALA A 175 -7.82 -24.82 -13.08
CA ALA A 175 -8.07 -23.40 -12.92
C ALA A 175 -8.67 -22.73 -14.17
N LYS A 176 -8.72 -23.43 -15.31
CA LYS A 176 -9.14 -22.92 -16.62
C LYS A 176 -8.32 -21.69 -17.06
N LEU A 177 -7.01 -21.74 -16.84
CA LEU A 177 -6.08 -20.66 -17.18
C LEU A 177 -5.40 -20.88 -18.53
N THR A 178 -5.01 -19.80 -19.17
CA THR A 178 -4.31 -19.80 -20.47
C THR A 178 -2.82 -20.06 -20.32
N ASP A 179 -2.15 -20.39 -21.43
CA ASP A 179 -0.69 -20.54 -21.49
C ASP A 179 0.06 -19.26 -21.08
N GLU A 180 -0.51 -18.09 -21.38
CA GLU A 180 0.02 -16.81 -20.86
C GLU A 180 0.01 -16.75 -19.33
N GLY A 181 -1.03 -17.31 -18.70
CA GLY A 181 -1.07 -17.47 -17.25
C GLY A 181 0.04 -18.39 -16.75
N MET A 182 0.31 -19.49 -17.47
CA MET A 182 1.38 -20.42 -17.12
C MET A 182 2.75 -19.75 -17.15
N ASN A 183 2.99 -18.85 -18.12
CA ASN A 183 4.20 -18.06 -18.17
C ASN A 183 4.41 -17.22 -16.91
N ALA A 184 3.35 -16.57 -16.40
CA ALA A 184 3.44 -15.80 -15.16
C ALA A 184 3.76 -16.68 -13.95
N VAL A 185 3.15 -17.87 -13.85
CA VAL A 185 3.41 -18.85 -12.78
C VAL A 185 4.88 -19.31 -12.84
N ASN A 186 5.36 -19.69 -14.02
CA ASN A 186 6.74 -20.13 -14.22
C ASN A 186 7.76 -19.01 -13.94
N ASN A 187 7.48 -17.78 -14.36
CA ASN A 187 8.35 -16.64 -14.10
C ASN A 187 8.38 -16.28 -12.61
N MET A 188 7.28 -16.49 -11.88
CA MET A 188 7.25 -16.27 -10.43
C MET A 188 8.24 -17.18 -9.69
N ARG A 189 8.43 -18.41 -10.18
CA ARG A 189 9.44 -19.35 -9.64
C ARG A 189 10.86 -18.82 -9.74
N LEU A 190 11.19 -18.11 -10.83
CA LEU A 190 12.53 -17.53 -11.03
C LEU A 190 12.84 -16.43 -10.02
N LEU A 191 11.82 -15.72 -9.52
CA LEU A 191 11.98 -14.70 -8.50
C LEU A 191 12.06 -15.28 -7.07
N GLY A 192 11.48 -16.46 -6.83
CA GLY A 192 11.49 -17.14 -5.53
C GLY A 192 12.83 -17.83 -5.17
N GLY A 193 13.73 -18.00 -6.14
CA GLY A 193 15.01 -18.71 -5.95
C GLY A 193 16.06 -17.97 -5.12
N PHE A 194 15.91 -16.67 -4.88
CA PHE A 194 16.82 -15.89 -4.04
C PHE A 194 16.36 -15.92 -2.57
N SER A 195 16.70 -17.01 -1.87
CA SER A 195 16.62 -17.11 -0.41
C SER A 195 15.24 -16.88 0.21
N GLY A 196 14.29 -17.78 -0.07
CA GLY A 196 13.06 -17.97 0.71
C GLY A 196 11.96 -16.91 0.48
N ILE A 197 10.73 -17.39 0.28
CA ILE A 197 9.49 -16.61 0.10
C ILE A 197 9.31 -15.50 1.16
N PHE A 198 9.90 -15.65 2.34
CA PHE A 198 9.92 -14.64 3.40
C PHE A 198 10.36 -13.27 2.88
N SER A 199 11.33 -13.18 1.95
CA SER A 199 11.83 -11.91 1.41
C SER A 199 10.78 -11.08 0.65
N LEU A 200 9.73 -11.71 0.12
CA LEU A 200 8.67 -11.05 -0.65
C LEU A 200 7.55 -10.49 0.23
N SER A 201 7.40 -10.96 1.47
CA SER A 201 6.40 -10.41 2.39
C SER A 201 6.78 -8.99 2.86
N SER A 202 5.77 -8.13 2.97
CA SER A 202 5.94 -6.82 3.62
C SER A 202 6.44 -6.96 5.06
N ASP A 203 6.20 -8.10 5.71
CA ASP A 203 6.62 -8.34 7.10
C ASP A 203 8.13 -8.58 7.23
N PHE A 204 8.76 -9.24 6.27
CA PHE A 204 10.23 -9.41 6.27
C PHE A 204 10.94 -8.08 6.04
N ARG A 205 10.46 -7.27 5.08
CA ARG A 205 10.99 -5.92 4.85
C ARG A 205 10.81 -5.04 6.09
N LYS A 206 9.70 -5.20 6.81
CA LYS A 206 9.47 -4.54 8.09
C LYS A 206 10.50 -4.96 9.14
N GLU A 207 10.75 -6.27 9.28
CA GLU A 207 11.77 -6.80 10.20
C GLU A 207 13.17 -6.27 9.87
N LEU A 208 13.53 -6.20 8.58
CA LEU A 208 14.81 -5.65 8.12
C LEU A 208 14.99 -4.20 8.56
N ILE A 209 13.96 -3.36 8.39
CA ILE A 209 13.98 -1.96 8.81
C ILE A 209 14.04 -1.85 10.34
N GLU A 210 13.37 -2.74 11.07
CA GLU A 210 13.45 -2.76 12.54
C GLU A 210 14.84 -3.17 13.04
N LYS A 211 15.47 -4.18 12.42
CA LYS A 211 16.84 -4.61 12.75
C LYS A 211 17.87 -3.53 12.41
N LEU A 212 17.74 -2.90 11.23
CA LEU A 212 18.53 -1.72 10.88
C LEU A 212 18.29 -0.58 11.88
N ALA A 213 17.04 -0.42 12.28
CA ALA A 213 16.51 0.40 13.37
C ALA A 213 17.43 0.44 14.60
N LYS A 214 17.71 -0.78 15.05
CA LYS A 214 18.40 -1.14 16.30
C LYS A 214 19.90 -1.37 16.13
N GLY A 215 20.41 -1.39 14.90
CA GLY A 215 21.81 -1.77 14.61
C GLY A 215 22.09 -3.27 14.73
N GLU A 216 21.05 -4.11 14.73
CA GLU A 216 21.12 -5.58 14.87
C GLU A 216 21.22 -6.29 13.51
N LEU A 217 21.36 -5.53 12.42
CA LEU A 217 21.38 -6.10 11.08
C LEU A 217 22.70 -6.85 10.82
N SER A 218 22.58 -8.08 10.30
CA SER A 218 23.73 -8.91 9.97
C SER A 218 24.61 -8.24 8.91
N LYS A 219 25.83 -7.85 9.30
CA LYS A 219 26.83 -7.27 8.37
C LYS A 219 27.34 -8.27 7.33
N LYS A 220 27.18 -9.58 7.60
CA LYS A 220 27.55 -10.66 6.68
C LYS A 220 26.57 -10.77 5.50
N GLU A 221 25.28 -10.57 5.77
CA GLU A 221 24.22 -10.67 4.77
C GLU A 221 23.93 -9.31 4.12
N TYR A 222 24.05 -8.22 4.88
CA TYR A 222 23.84 -6.84 4.42
C TYR A 222 25.08 -5.98 4.72
N PRO A 223 26.15 -6.10 3.91
CA PRO A 223 27.38 -5.31 4.11
C PRO A 223 27.14 -3.82 3.83
N CYS A 224 27.72 -2.95 4.66
CA CYS A 224 27.70 -1.52 4.44
C CYS A 224 28.84 -1.11 3.48
N LEU A 225 28.52 -0.41 2.39
CA LEU A 225 29.53 0.09 1.45
C LEU A 225 30.47 1.13 2.08
N ASN A 226 29.95 1.90 3.04
CA ASN A 226 30.72 2.80 3.88
C ASN A 226 30.33 2.51 5.33
N GLU A 227 31.30 2.27 6.21
CA GLU A 227 30.99 2.18 7.63
C GLU A 227 30.43 3.53 8.11
N PRO A 228 29.31 3.52 8.86
CA PRO A 228 28.78 4.77 9.41
C PRO A 228 29.85 5.36 10.33
N ILE A 229 30.30 6.57 10.01
CA ILE A 229 31.14 7.36 10.92
C ILE A 229 30.34 7.50 12.21
N ALA A 230 30.86 6.94 13.30
CA ALA A 230 30.20 7.03 14.60
C ALA A 230 29.91 8.49 14.91
N SER A 231 28.64 8.87 14.92
CA SER A 231 28.22 10.18 15.42
C SER A 231 28.55 10.21 16.90
N PHE A 232 29.62 10.94 17.22
CA PHE A 232 30.15 11.15 18.55
C PHE A 232 29.03 11.67 19.48
N CYS A 233 28.52 10.82 20.35
CA CYS A 233 27.75 11.20 21.54
C CYS A 233 28.67 10.99 22.74
N GLY A 234 29.21 12.07 23.31
CA GLY A 234 29.99 12.01 24.54
C GLY A 234 31.01 13.13 24.65
N SER A 235 30.66 14.16 25.42
CA SER A 235 31.54 15.25 25.81
C SER A 235 32.75 14.74 26.60
N SER A 236 33.98 14.99 26.14
CA SER A 236 35.18 15.19 26.95
C SER A 236 36.32 15.76 26.09
N PRO A 237 37.13 16.71 26.59
CA PRO A 237 38.19 17.35 25.82
C PRO A 237 39.53 16.63 26.03
N SER A 238 40.31 16.39 24.97
CA SER A 238 41.77 16.41 25.04
C SER A 238 42.43 16.48 23.67
N SER A 239 43.14 17.60 23.48
CA SER A 239 44.43 17.78 22.80
C SER A 239 44.85 16.86 21.63
N GLY A 240 44.89 17.47 20.45
CA GLY A 240 46.09 17.52 19.58
C GLY A 240 46.50 16.25 18.82
N LEU A 241 46.22 16.23 17.51
CA LEU A 241 47.24 16.25 16.46
C LEU A 241 46.56 16.51 15.10
N HIS A 242 47.09 17.47 14.33
CA HIS A 242 46.60 17.80 13.00
C HIS A 242 46.94 16.67 12.01
N GLN A 243 45.93 15.97 11.50
CA GLN A 243 46.02 15.25 10.24
C GLN A 243 44.93 15.77 9.31
N ALA A 244 45.35 16.54 8.30
CA ALA A 244 44.47 17.11 7.30
C ALA A 244 43.89 16.00 6.42
N PHE A 245 42.67 15.56 6.71
CA PHE A 245 41.89 14.73 5.79
C PHE A 245 41.03 15.60 4.87
N ALA A 246 41.14 15.32 3.57
CA ALA A 246 40.46 16.00 2.49
C ALA A 246 38.95 16.08 2.73
N ARG A 247 38.44 17.30 2.92
CA ARG A 247 37.01 17.58 2.97
C ARG A 247 36.41 17.30 1.58
N SER A 248 35.50 16.34 1.50
CA SER A 248 34.64 16.17 0.33
C SER A 248 33.83 17.45 0.13
N MET A 249 33.94 18.08 -1.04
CA MET A 249 33.21 19.31 -1.40
C MET A 249 31.69 19.10 -1.58
N ARG A 250 31.15 17.93 -1.22
CA ARG A 250 29.73 17.59 -1.38
C ARG A 250 28.85 17.92 -0.16
N THR A 251 29.39 18.62 0.84
CA THR A 251 28.64 19.16 1.99
C THR A 251 28.70 20.70 2.06
N ARG A 252 28.60 21.36 0.92
CA ARG A 252 28.05 22.73 0.91
C ARG A 252 26.52 22.61 0.86
N PRO A 253 25.78 23.16 1.83
CA PRO A 253 24.34 23.30 1.67
C PRO A 253 24.07 24.11 0.40
N LEU A 254 23.17 23.64 -0.46
CA LEU A 254 22.69 24.40 -1.62
C LEU A 254 22.07 25.71 -1.11
N THR A 255 22.69 26.84 -1.46
CA THR A 255 22.43 28.18 -0.92
C THR A 255 21.07 28.79 -1.30
N TRP A 256 20.18 28.04 -1.95
CA TRP A 256 18.81 28.48 -2.27
C TRP A 256 17.80 28.20 -1.14
N ALA A 257 18.16 27.42 -0.12
CA ALA A 257 17.28 27.09 1.00
C ALA A 257 17.24 28.16 2.12
N HIS A 258 17.56 29.41 1.82
CA HIS A 258 17.26 30.55 2.70
C HIS A 258 16.09 31.35 2.16
N HIS A 259 14.87 30.88 2.39
CA HIS A 259 13.73 31.80 2.42
C HIS A 259 13.72 32.51 3.77
N ARG A 260 14.10 33.79 3.70
CA ARG A 260 13.97 34.80 4.76
C ARG A 260 12.55 34.78 5.33
N ASN A 261 12.47 34.76 6.66
CA ASN A 261 11.26 35.11 7.40
C ASN A 261 10.88 36.56 7.09
N SER A 262 9.70 36.78 6.50
CA SER A 262 8.91 37.99 6.74
C SER A 262 7.42 37.71 6.45
N THR A 263 6.62 37.93 7.50
CA THR A 263 5.23 38.44 7.51
C THR A 263 4.11 37.69 6.77
N SER A 264 3.18 37.19 7.60
CA SER A 264 1.74 36.96 7.38
C SER A 264 1.27 36.27 6.09
N ASP A 265 1.00 34.96 6.18
CA ASP A 265 -0.36 34.47 6.01
C ASP A 265 -0.48 33.04 6.56
N SER A 266 -1.54 32.79 7.32
CA SER A 266 -1.79 31.57 8.08
C SER A 266 -2.26 30.43 7.18
N VAL A 267 -1.33 29.55 6.78
CA VAL A 267 -1.66 28.19 6.32
C VAL A 267 -1.07 27.20 7.33
N PRO A 268 -1.86 26.29 7.92
CA PRO A 268 -1.35 25.36 8.92
C PRO A 268 -0.41 24.34 8.25
N LYS A 269 0.90 24.52 8.42
CA LYS A 269 1.93 23.50 8.11
C LYS A 269 1.84 22.36 9.12
N HIS A 270 0.87 21.47 8.97
CA HIS A 270 0.69 20.32 9.89
C HIS A 270 1.66 19.14 9.63
N GLY A 271 2.58 19.25 8.65
CA GLY A 271 3.50 18.15 8.32
C GLY A 271 4.98 18.39 8.64
N SER A 272 5.45 19.63 8.86
CA SER A 272 6.89 19.93 8.81
C SER A 272 7.61 19.93 10.16
N SER A 273 6.90 20.12 11.28
CA SER A 273 7.53 20.23 12.60
C SER A 273 7.92 18.88 13.20
N ASP A 274 7.19 17.82 12.87
CA ASP A 274 7.39 16.50 13.49
C ASP A 274 8.63 15.81 12.94
N PHE A 275 8.89 15.91 11.63
CA PHE A 275 10.11 15.33 11.02
C PHE A 275 11.41 16.00 11.48
N GLN A 276 11.36 17.27 11.91
CA GLN A 276 12.55 17.94 12.47
C GLN A 276 12.96 17.37 13.83
N LYS A 277 12.05 16.67 14.53
CA LYS A 277 12.32 16.00 15.81
C LYS A 277 12.63 14.50 15.65
N MET A 278 12.57 13.98 14.43
CA MET A 278 12.83 12.57 14.14
C MET A 278 14.32 12.33 13.95
N GLY A 279 14.82 11.19 14.43
CA GLY A 279 16.23 10.81 14.31
C GLY A 279 16.67 10.59 12.86
N GLN A 280 17.86 9.99 12.67
CA GLN A 280 18.43 9.76 11.33
C GLN A 280 17.44 9.04 10.39
N ARG A 281 17.22 9.62 9.20
CA ARG A 281 16.30 9.09 8.18
C ARG A 281 16.78 7.74 7.65
N ILE A 282 15.83 6.89 7.28
CA ILE A 282 16.08 5.60 6.63
C ILE A 282 15.51 5.67 5.22
N PHE A 283 16.36 5.49 4.22
CA PHE A 283 15.94 5.44 2.82
C PHE A 283 15.94 3.98 2.35
N VAL A 284 14.81 3.51 1.83
CA VAL A 284 14.66 2.18 1.23
C VAL A 284 14.31 2.40 -0.24
N PHE A 285 15.07 1.79 -1.16
CA PHE A 285 14.75 1.84 -2.59
C PHE A 285 14.53 0.42 -3.12
N ILE A 286 13.33 0.15 -3.66
CA ILE A 286 12.98 -1.15 -4.24
C ILE A 286 13.01 -1.06 -5.76
N VAL A 287 13.97 -1.79 -6.36
CA VAL A 287 14.06 -1.95 -7.82
C VAL A 287 13.01 -2.97 -8.26
N GLY A 288 12.22 -2.65 -9.28
CA GLY A 288 11.21 -3.54 -9.87
C GLY A 288 9.77 -3.18 -9.51
N GLY A 289 9.57 -2.45 -8.40
CA GLY A 289 8.26 -2.03 -7.94
C GLY A 289 8.12 -2.04 -6.43
N ALA A 290 7.29 -1.14 -5.89
CA ALA A 290 6.81 -1.23 -4.52
C ALA A 290 5.29 -1.38 -4.49
N THR A 291 4.76 -1.89 -3.38
CA THR A 291 3.33 -2.12 -3.18
C THR A 291 2.74 -1.17 -2.14
N ARG A 292 1.43 -0.94 -2.18
CA ARG A 292 0.74 -0.09 -1.18
C ARG A 292 0.83 -0.66 0.24
N SER A 293 0.94 -1.98 0.39
CA SER A 293 1.16 -2.63 1.68
C SER A 293 2.54 -2.29 2.28
N GLU A 294 3.58 -2.18 1.46
CA GLU A 294 4.92 -1.75 1.89
C GLU A 294 4.95 -0.27 2.29
N ILE A 295 4.28 0.60 1.52
CA ILE A 295 4.12 2.01 1.88
C ILE A 295 3.44 2.12 3.25
N ARG A 296 2.37 1.36 3.47
CA ARG A 296 1.68 1.28 4.76
C ARG A 296 2.61 0.77 5.87
N ALA A 297 3.46 -0.21 5.60
CA ALA A 297 4.43 -0.72 6.58
C ALA A 297 5.47 0.35 6.95
N CYS A 298 6.00 1.09 5.98
CA CYS A 298 6.93 2.19 6.21
C CYS A 298 6.28 3.30 7.06
N HIS A 299 5.03 3.67 6.77
CA HIS A 299 4.27 4.63 7.57
C HIS A 299 4.11 4.16 9.03
N LYS A 300 3.75 2.89 9.25
CA LYS A 300 3.66 2.30 10.60
C LYS A 300 5.00 2.31 11.33
N LEU A 301 6.09 1.99 10.63
CA LEU A 301 7.43 1.99 11.20
C LEU A 301 7.91 3.39 11.56
N THR A 302 7.62 4.40 10.74
CA THR A 302 7.95 5.79 11.04
C THR A 302 7.35 6.23 12.38
N ASN A 303 6.09 5.86 12.63
CA ASN A 303 5.41 6.16 13.90
C ASN A 303 5.95 5.35 15.08
N LYS A 304 6.29 4.07 14.86
CA LYS A 304 6.83 3.15 15.89
C LYS A 304 8.25 3.52 16.31
N LEU A 305 9.12 3.81 15.34
CA LEU A 305 10.55 4.05 15.55
C LEU A 305 10.88 5.52 15.84
N LYS A 306 9.92 6.43 15.63
CA LYS A 306 10.13 7.90 15.70
C LYS A 306 11.31 8.35 14.82
N ARG A 307 11.49 7.69 13.67
CA ARG A 307 12.47 7.98 12.63
C ARG A 307 11.75 8.03 11.29
N GLU A 308 12.10 8.98 10.44
CA GLU A 308 11.50 9.08 9.11
C GLU A 308 12.00 7.93 8.22
N VAL A 309 11.09 7.04 7.80
CA VAL A 309 11.35 5.97 6.82
C VAL A 309 10.77 6.41 5.48
N VAL A 310 11.64 6.59 4.48
CA VAL A 310 11.29 7.01 3.12
C VAL A 310 11.47 5.82 2.19
N LEU A 311 10.37 5.40 1.55
CA LEU A 311 10.36 4.35 0.53
C LEU A 311 10.35 4.99 -0.87
N GLY A 312 11.32 4.61 -1.70
CA GLY A 312 11.33 4.86 -3.13
C GLY A 312 11.27 3.55 -3.91
N SER A 313 10.78 3.62 -5.14
CA SER A 313 10.77 2.47 -6.05
C SER A 313 10.80 2.92 -7.50
N SER A 314 11.06 1.98 -8.41
CA SER A 314 10.96 2.23 -9.86
C SER A 314 9.52 2.44 -10.33
N SER A 315 8.56 1.82 -9.65
CA SER A 315 7.12 1.89 -9.95
C SER A 315 6.29 1.57 -8.71
N LEU A 316 5.02 1.97 -8.70
CA LEU A 316 4.03 1.55 -7.71
C LEU A 316 3.13 0.51 -8.37
N ASP A 317 3.15 -0.72 -7.87
CA ASP A 317 2.51 -1.86 -8.51
C ASP A 317 1.32 -2.37 -7.69
N ASP A 318 0.19 -2.50 -8.37
CA ASP A 318 -0.97 -3.26 -7.93
C ASP A 318 -0.84 -4.71 -8.44
N PRO A 319 -1.55 -5.70 -7.87
CA PRO A 319 -1.40 -7.11 -8.24
C PRO A 319 -1.55 -7.37 -9.75
N SER A 320 -2.50 -6.71 -10.42
CA SER A 320 -2.73 -6.84 -11.87
C SER A 320 -1.54 -6.35 -12.71
N HIS A 321 -0.91 -5.25 -12.31
CA HIS A 321 0.29 -4.71 -12.97
C HIS A 321 1.48 -5.65 -12.77
N PHE A 322 1.66 -6.18 -11.57
CA PHE A 322 2.71 -7.14 -11.28
C PHE A 322 2.55 -8.43 -12.11
N VAL A 323 1.33 -8.97 -12.19
CA VAL A 323 1.01 -10.13 -13.05
C VAL A 323 1.32 -9.83 -14.51
N SER A 324 0.94 -8.64 -15.01
CA SER A 324 1.22 -8.22 -16.39
C SER A 324 2.71 -8.15 -16.69
N LYS A 325 3.51 -7.59 -15.78
CA LYS A 325 4.97 -7.58 -15.89
C LYS A 325 5.54 -8.99 -15.96
N LEU A 326 5.06 -9.90 -15.09
CA LEU A 326 5.52 -11.29 -15.09
C LEU A 326 5.15 -12.03 -16.36
N LYS A 327 3.97 -11.80 -16.94
CA LYS A 327 3.61 -12.36 -18.25
C LYS A 327 4.59 -11.92 -19.35
N GLN A 328 5.07 -10.68 -19.29
CA GLN A 328 5.95 -10.08 -20.29
C GLN A 328 7.44 -10.43 -20.15
N LEU A 329 7.88 -10.97 -19.00
CA LEU A 329 9.28 -11.37 -18.81
C LEU A 329 9.74 -12.47 -19.79
N MET A 330 8.83 -13.06 -20.56
CA MET A 330 9.16 -13.98 -21.65
C MET A 330 9.47 -13.24 -22.95
N SER A 331 10.71 -12.75 -23.05
CA SER A 331 11.41 -12.55 -24.33
C SER A 331 12.88 -12.99 -24.30
N VAL A 332 13.44 -13.37 -23.13
CA VAL A 332 14.88 -13.61 -22.99
C VAL A 332 15.29 -15.07 -23.20
N HIS A 333 14.35 -16.04 -23.17
CA HIS A 333 14.68 -17.45 -23.40
C HIS A 333 14.80 -17.86 -24.88
N ARG A 334 14.98 -16.90 -25.81
CA ARG A 334 15.43 -17.13 -27.20
C ARG A 334 16.91 -16.80 -27.43
N LEU A 335 17.71 -16.61 -26.38
CA LEU A 335 19.16 -16.65 -26.52
C LEU A 335 19.63 -18.09 -26.35
N SER A 336 19.74 -18.79 -27.50
CA SER A 336 20.52 -20.02 -27.59
C SER A 336 21.94 -19.75 -27.07
N PRO A 337 22.59 -20.69 -26.35
CA PRO A 337 24.00 -20.58 -25.99
C PRO A 337 24.95 -20.50 -27.20
N ASP A 338 24.45 -20.69 -28.43
CA ASP A 338 25.26 -20.74 -29.65
C ASP A 338 25.65 -19.38 -30.24
N ASN A 339 25.37 -18.26 -29.55
CA ASN A 339 25.76 -16.91 -30.01
C ASN A 339 26.67 -16.20 -29.01
N LEU A 340 27.80 -16.82 -28.65
CA LEU A 340 28.96 -16.17 -28.04
C LEU A 340 30.25 -16.63 -28.72
#